data_AF-A0A0J1GXG2-F1
#
_entry.id   AF-A0A0J1GXG2-F1
#
_cell.length_a   1.000
_cell.length_b   1.000
_cell.length_c   1.000
_cell.angle_alpha   90.00
_cell.angle_beta   90.00
_cell.angle_gamma   90.00
#
_symmetry.space_group_name_H-M   'P 1'
#
loop_
_entity.id
_entity.type
_entity.pdbx_description
1 polymer ?
#
loop_
_entity_poly.entity_id
_entity_poly.type
_entity_poly.pdbx_seq_one_letter_code
_entity_poly.pdbx_strand_id
1 'polypeptide(L)'
;MNASKLYVRDILGLGLVISSIMVMLGVIFSILGLFNYLSNEVSYATTYFQTAIPLLCCVMPSILLAKVINKPQWVHDIQTYQLEAAKRFSQTH
;
A
#
# COMPACT_ATOMS: atom_id res chain seq x y z
N MET A 1 -19.66 -14.95 -2.58
CA MET A 1 -18.90 -13.85 -3.24
C MET A 1 -18.59 -14.25 -4.68
N ASN A 2 -18.55 -13.31 -5.63
CA ASN A 2 -18.00 -13.59 -6.97
C ASN A 2 -16.48 -13.52 -6.95
N ALA A 3 -15.81 -14.40 -7.68
CA ALA A 3 -14.34 -14.47 -7.82
C ALA A 3 -13.72 -13.12 -8.26
N SER A 4 -14.47 -12.32 -9.02
CA SER A 4 -14.07 -10.98 -9.44
C SER A 4 -13.80 -10.03 -8.26
N LYS A 5 -14.57 -10.12 -7.18
CA LYS A 5 -14.41 -9.26 -5.99
C LYS A 5 -13.15 -9.60 -5.21
N LEU A 6 -12.72 -10.86 -5.25
CA LEU A 6 -11.47 -11.33 -4.64
C LEU A 6 -10.24 -10.83 -5.41
N TYR A 7 -10.29 -10.87 -6.75
CA TYR A 7 -9.22 -10.36 -7.61
C TYR A 7 -9.02 -8.84 -7.49
N VAL A 8 -10.12 -8.09 -7.42
CA VAL A 8 -10.07 -6.63 -7.21
C VAL A 8 -9.35 -6.31 -5.90
N ARG A 9 -9.64 -7.02 -4.81
CA ARG A 9 -8.92 -6.85 -3.54
C ARG A 9 -7.42 -7.11 -3.69
N ASP A 10 -7.02 -8.16 -4.41
CA ASP A 10 -5.62 -8.50 -4.57
C ASP A 10 -4.86 -7.40 -5.34
N ILE A 11 -5.48 -6.85 -6.39
CA ILE A 11 -4.96 -5.70 -7.13
C ILE A 11 -4.90 -4.45 -6.24
N LEU A 12 -5.92 -4.19 -5.40
CA LEU A 12 -5.89 -3.09 -4.44
C LEU A 12 -4.78 -3.29 -3.38
N GLY A 13 -4.55 -4.52 -2.94
CA GLY A 13 -3.48 -4.88 -2.01
C GLY A 13 -2.10 -4.68 -2.62
N LEU A 14 -1.92 -5.08 -3.88
CA LEU A 14 -0.67 -4.83 -4.62
C LEU A 14 -0.42 -3.33 -4.80
N GLY A 15 -1.46 -2.57 -5.14
CA GLY A 15 -1.41 -1.10 -5.22
C GLY A 15 -1.04 -0.45 -3.88
N LEU A 16 -1.58 -0.97 -2.77
CA LEU A 16 -1.20 -0.52 -1.43
C LEU A 16 0.28 -0.76 -1.13
N VAL A 17 0.82 -1.92 -1.48
CA VAL A 17 2.24 -2.25 -1.26
C VAL A 17 3.13 -1.31 -2.08
N ILE A 18 2.83 -1.12 -3.37
CA ILE A 18 3.60 -0.23 -4.25
C ILE A 18 3.57 1.21 -3.71
N SER A 19 2.39 1.69 -3.31
CA SER A 19 2.22 3.03 -2.74
C SER A 19 2.96 3.19 -1.41
N SER A 20 3.00 2.14 -0.57
CA SER A 20 3.79 2.13 0.67
C SER A 20 5.29 2.22 0.41
N ILE A 21 5.81 1.48 -0.57
CA ILE A 21 7.22 1.53 -0.96
C ILE A 21 7.60 2.94 -1.46
N MET A 22 6.74 3.57 -2.27
CA MET A 22 6.98 4.95 -2.73
C MET A 22 7.05 5.94 -1.58
N VAL A 23 6.17 5.82 -0.58
CA VAL A 23 6.23 6.66 0.62
C VAL A 23 7.55 6.45 1.37
N MET A 24 7.99 5.21 1.52
CA MET A 24 9.24 4.90 2.21
C MET A 24 10.45 5.51 1.48
N LEU A 25 10.46 5.47 0.15
CA LEU A 25 11.47 6.15 -0.68
C LEU A 25 11.41 7.67 -0.51
N GLY A 26 10.22 8.27 -0.42
CA GLY A 26 10.05 9.70 -0.13
C GLY A 26 10.62 10.11 1.23
N VAL A 27 10.45 9.28 2.26
CA VAL A 27 11.04 9.48 3.59
C VAL A 27 12.58 9.44 3.51
N ILE A 28 13.13 8.44 2.81
CA ILE A 28 14.59 8.32 2.61
C ILE A 28 15.13 9.58 1.92
N PHE A 29 14.51 10.02 0.82
CA PHE A 29 14.95 11.23 0.13
C PHE A 29 14.81 12.50 0.96
N SER A 30 13.81 12.57 1.85
CA SER A 30 13.67 13.70 2.79
C SER A 30 14.82 13.73 3.80
N ILE A 31 15.25 12.57 4.31
CA ILE A 31 16.40 12.46 5.22
C ILE A 31 17.69 12.84 4.49
N LEU A 32 17.90 12.35 3.26
CA LEU A 32 19.05 12.73 2.45
C LEU A 32 19.06 14.24 2.12
N GLY A 33 17.90 14.80 1.79
CA GLY A 33 17.74 16.23 1.54
C GLY A 33 18.11 17.06 2.77
N LEU A 34 17.66 16.63 3.96
CA LEU A 34 18.01 17.26 5.23
C LEU A 34 19.52 17.19 5.51
N PHE A 35 20.15 16.03 5.27
CA PHE A 35 21.59 15.87 5.48
C PHE A 35 22.42 16.76 4.54
N ASN A 36 22.03 16.84 3.26
CA ASN A 36 22.69 17.71 2.29
C ASN A 36 22.47 19.20 2.61
N TYR A 37 21.31 19.57 3.15
CA TYR A 37 21.05 20.93 3.61
C TYR A 37 22.00 21.30 4.77
N LEU A 38 22.23 20.39 5.72
CA LEU A 38 23.18 20.59 6.81
C LEU A 38 24.64 20.64 6.31
N SER A 39 24.96 19.92 5.24
CA SER A 39 26.29 19.94 4.60
C SER A 39 26.54 21.16 3.71
N ASN A 40 25.64 22.16 3.67
CA ASN A 40 25.69 23.33 2.77
C ASN A 40 25.66 22.99 1.26
N GLU A 41 25.30 21.76 0.91
CA GLU A 41 25.14 21.29 -0.48
C GLU A 41 23.71 21.57 -0.97
N VAL A 42 23.37 22.87 -1.08
CA VAL A 42 22.00 23.36 -1.31
C VAL A 42 21.39 22.86 -2.64
N SER A 43 22.23 22.64 -3.66
CA SER A 43 21.81 22.14 -4.97
C SER A 43 21.26 20.70 -4.88
N TYR A 44 21.97 19.83 -4.17
CA TYR A 44 21.54 18.44 -3.96
C TYR A 44 20.36 18.37 -2.99
N ALA A 45 20.36 19.16 -1.93
CA ALA A 45 19.25 19.23 -0.98
C ALA A 45 17.93 19.58 -1.68
N THR A 46 17.93 20.61 -2.54
CA THR A 46 16.73 21.05 -3.26
C THR A 46 16.20 19.97 -4.20
N THR A 47 17.09 19.29 -4.92
CA THR A 47 16.73 18.20 -5.84
C THR A 47 16.08 17.04 -5.10
N TYR A 48 16.64 16.63 -3.96
CA TYR A 48 16.07 15.56 -3.13
C TYR A 48 14.72 15.94 -2.51
N PHE A 49 14.54 17.18 -2.07
CA PHE A 49 13.24 17.63 -1.56
C PHE A 49 12.16 17.68 -2.66
N GLN A 50 12.50 18.16 -3.86
CA GLN A 50 11.56 18.17 -4.99
C GLN A 50 11.13 16.77 -5.43
N THR A 51 12.02 15.78 -5.35
CA THR A 51 11.68 14.38 -5.63
C THR A 51 10.91 13.73 -4.48
N ALA A 52 11.22 14.08 -3.23
CA ALA A 52 10.52 13.53 -2.06
C ALA A 52 9.05 13.96 -1.96
N ILE A 53 8.70 15.19 -2.32
CA ILE A 53 7.32 15.72 -2.23
C ILE A 53 6.28 14.83 -2.94
N PRO A 54 6.42 14.51 -4.25
CA PRO A 54 5.44 13.66 -4.94
C PRO A 54 5.42 12.22 -4.38
N LEU A 55 6.56 11.70 -3.93
CA LEU A 55 6.65 10.37 -3.30
C LEU A 55 5.89 10.33 -1.96
N LEU A 56 5.95 11.41 -1.18
CA LEU A 56 5.19 11.54 0.07
C LEU A 56 3.68 11.76 -0.17
N CYS A 57 3.28 12.37 -1.28
CA CYS A 57 1.86 12.48 -1.64
C CYS A 57 1.18 11.12 -1.84
N CYS A 58 1.94 10.04 -2.11
CA CYS A 58 1.42 8.68 -2.15
C CYS A 58 0.94 8.15 -0.78
N VAL A 59 1.17 8.87 0.34
CA VAL A 59 0.60 8.52 1.65
C VAL A 59 -0.93 8.52 1.62
N MET A 60 -1.55 9.49 0.97
CA MET A 60 -3.00 9.64 0.91
C MET A 60 -3.70 8.41 0.30
N PRO A 61 -3.33 7.96 -0.92
CA PRO A 61 -3.93 6.75 -1.50
C PRO A 61 -3.58 5.51 -0.69
N SER A 62 -2.38 5.39 -0.11
CA SER A 62 -2.02 4.27 0.76
C SER A 62 -2.97 4.13 1.96
N ILE A 63 -3.25 5.23 2.67
CA ILE A 63 -4.14 5.20 3.85
C ILE A 63 -5.59 4.91 3.44
N LEU A 64 -6.05 5.48 2.33
CA LEU A 64 -7.39 5.20 1.78
C LEU A 64 -7.54 3.73 1.39
N LEU A 65 -6.58 3.16 0.66
CA LEU A 65 -6.55 1.76 0.24
C LEU A 65 -6.53 0.82 1.46
N ALA A 66 -5.71 1.12 2.47
CA ALA A 66 -5.67 0.34 3.71
C ALA A 66 -7.03 0.32 4.43
N LYS A 67 -7.71 1.47 4.51
CA LYS A 67 -9.06 1.57 5.10
C LYS A 67 -10.12 0.81 4.30
N VAL A 68 -10.03 0.83 2.97
CA VAL A 68 -10.97 0.13 2.09
C VAL A 68 -10.80 -1.38 2.19
N ILE A 69 -9.56 -1.87 2.24
CA ILE A 69 -9.26 -3.31 2.38
C ILE A 69 -9.69 -3.83 3.74
N ASN A 70 -9.50 -3.06 4.81
CA ASN A 70 -9.80 -3.48 6.18
C ASN A 70 -11.30 -3.38 6.55
N LYS A 71 -12.20 -3.22 5.56
CA LYS A 71 -13.64 -3.20 5.85
C LYS A 71 -14.10 -4.56 6.39
N PRO A 72 -14.70 -4.63 7.60
CA PRO A 72 -15.01 -5.89 8.28
C PRO A 72 -16.00 -6.76 7.50
N GLN A 73 -16.90 -6.17 6.71
CA GLN A 73 -17.81 -6.90 5.82
C GLN A 73 -17.06 -7.70 4.74
N TRP A 74 -15.97 -7.15 4.19
CA TRP A 74 -15.20 -7.85 3.15
C TRP A 74 -14.33 -8.97 3.74
N VAL A 75 -13.81 -8.77 4.97
CA VAL A 75 -13.07 -9.81 5.70
C VAL A 75 -13.99 -10.99 6.07
N HIS A 76 -15.21 -10.68 6.54
CA HIS A 76 -16.19 -11.70 6.91
C HIS A 76 -16.67 -12.52 5.71
N ASP A 77 -16.94 -11.86 4.58
CA ASP A 77 -17.31 -12.51 3.31
C ASP A 77 -16.22 -13.50 2.83
N ILE A 78 -14.93 -13.19 3.06
CA ILE A 78 -13.82 -14.08 2.66
C ILE A 78 -13.72 -15.29 3.57
N GLN A 79 -13.86 -15.11 4.89
CA GLN A 79 -13.85 -16.24 5.81
C GLN A 79 -14.98 -17.21 5.50
N THR A 80 -16.18 -16.71 5.21
CA THR A 80 -17.31 -17.57 4.81
C THR A 80 -17.03 -18.27 3.48
N TYR A 81 -16.46 -17.58 2.49
CA TYR A 81 -16.12 -18.22 1.20
C TYR A 81 -15.01 -19.28 1.31
N GLN A 82 -13.97 -19.03 2.10
CA GLN A 82 -12.90 -20.00 2.39
C GLN A 82 -13.44 -21.20 3.19
N LEU A 83 -14.32 -20.96 4.15
CA LEU A 83 -15.00 -22.01 4.92
C LEU A 83 -15.92 -22.86 4.05
N GLU A 84 -16.68 -22.25 3.13
CA GLU A 84 -17.53 -22.96 2.18
C GLU A 84 -16.70 -23.78 1.19
N ALA A 85 -15.60 -23.24 0.67
CA ALA A 85 -14.68 -23.98 -0.19
C ALA A 85 -14.03 -25.17 0.54
N ALA A 86 -13.56 -24.96 1.78
CA ALA A 86 -13.00 -26.02 2.61
C ALA A 86 -14.03 -27.10 2.96
N LYS A 87 -15.26 -26.72 3.29
CA LYS A 87 -16.36 -27.66 3.52
C LYS A 87 -16.68 -28.49 2.28
N ARG A 88 -16.72 -27.86 1.10
CA ARG A 88 -16.93 -28.59 -0.16
C ARG A 88 -15.81 -29.60 -0.41
N PHE A 89 -14.55 -29.20 -0.23
CA PHE A 89 -13.40 -30.11 -0.35
C PHE A 89 -13.47 -31.29 0.61
N SER A 90 -13.86 -31.05 1.87
CA SER A 90 -13.99 -32.09 2.91
C SER A 90 -15.19 -33.02 2.71
N GLN A 91 -16.17 -32.68 1.88
CA GLN A 91 -17.33 -33.55 1.58
C GLN A 91 -17.14 -34.40 0.33
N THR A 92 -16.20 -34.02 -0.56
CA THR A 92 -15.84 -34.77 -1.77
C THR A 92 -14.69 -35.77 -1.57
N HIS A 93 -14.11 -35.82 -0.36
CA HIS A 93 -13.04 -36.74 0.04
C HIS A 93 -13.44 -37.49 1.31
#